data_AF-A0A2M8JRW4-F1
#
_entry.id   AF-A0A2M8JRW4-F1
#
_cell.length_a   1.000
_cell.length_b   1.000
_cell.length_c   1.000
_cell.angle_alpha   90.00
_cell.angle_beta   90.00
_cell.angle_gamma   90.00
#
_symmetry.space_group_name_H-M   'P 1'
#
loop_
_entity.id
_entity.type
_entity.pdbx_description
1 polymer ?
#
loop_
_entity_poly.entity_id
_entity_poly.type
_entity_poly.pdbx_seq_one_letter_code
_entity_poly.pdbx_strand_id
1 'polypeptide(L)'
;MKYFFILLFSFLVIGTQAQKSLNGKIIVAGTNEPIPNASVFLSNTSVGAISKENGQFTIQNFPNGRYDLVVTILGYETYTAEINSNNLPENLVIVLHPKPKELEEVIVGNYDKNGWEQWGEFFMDMLIGKTPNSLNCMLLNKDVVKFKFNKKENVLRAFATEPLQISNNALGYDLIYELKGFENNYNTNVFYYQGFPLFIEKIPKNARQLNRWLTRRAETYDGSLMHFMRSLYRNTLVQDGFEIRRIKKQRFEDKTIRINGVNPVREREILIDIPLTGDSIAFAIDSFSVGLQFPDYLRVVYKHKLLPSMYVEGHRNVKIGQPITSRLIMPDSNKVLSVFANGSYFFGKDILTVDYWAWSEKLSNLLPLDYRR
;
A
#
# COMPACT_ATOMS: atom_id res chain seq x y z
N MET A 1 42.94 22.21 35.00
CA MET A 1 42.40 20.82 35.10
C MET A 1 40.91 20.73 35.47
N LYS A 2 40.27 21.78 36.02
CA LYS A 2 38.81 21.77 36.33
C LYS A 2 37.88 21.78 35.09
N TYR A 3 38.29 22.39 33.98
CA TYR A 3 37.46 22.51 32.77
C TYR A 3 37.51 21.30 31.82
N PHE A 4 38.51 20.41 31.99
CA PHE A 4 38.63 19.21 31.14
C PHE A 4 37.62 18.12 31.54
N PHE A 5 37.20 18.08 32.81
CA PHE A 5 36.18 17.15 33.29
C PHE A 5 34.75 17.55 32.89
N ILE A 6 34.50 18.82 32.58
CA ILE A 6 33.18 19.31 32.13
C ILE A 6 32.94 18.97 30.66
N LEU A 7 33.99 18.94 29.84
CA LEU A 7 33.89 18.57 28.42
C LEU A 7 33.67 17.05 28.20
N LEU A 8 34.00 16.22 29.20
CA LEU A 8 33.83 14.76 29.11
C LEU A 8 32.41 14.30 29.48
N PHE A 9 31.61 15.15 30.13
CA PHE A 9 30.24 14.82 30.55
C PHE A 9 29.16 15.21 29.52
N SER A 10 29.51 16.02 28.51
CA SER A 10 28.57 16.44 27.45
C SER A 10 28.38 15.41 26.32
N PHE A 11 29.15 14.31 26.32
CA PHE A 11 29.07 13.25 25.29
C PHE A 11 28.25 12.02 25.72
N LEU A 12 27.68 12.01 26.92
CA LEU A 12 26.95 10.86 27.48
C LEU A 12 25.43 10.88 27.30
N VAL A 13 24.88 11.88 26.60
CA VAL A 13 23.47 11.84 26.15
C VAL A 13 23.41 11.10 24.81
N ILE A 14 23.83 9.84 24.78
CA ILE A 14 23.39 8.93 23.74
C ILE A 14 21.94 8.63 24.09
N GLY A 15 21.01 9.32 23.43
CA GLY A 15 19.58 9.10 23.63
C GLY A 15 19.27 7.62 23.50
N THR A 16 18.88 7.00 24.59
CA THR A 16 18.31 5.66 24.58
C THR A 16 16.98 5.76 23.84
N GLN A 17 16.97 5.41 22.56
CA GLN A 17 15.72 5.14 21.85
C GLN A 17 15.11 3.93 22.54
N ALA A 18 14.16 4.16 23.46
CA ALA A 18 13.45 3.09 24.13
C ALA A 18 12.78 2.23 23.05
N GLN A 19 13.15 0.95 22.97
CA GLN A 19 12.50 0.00 22.07
C GLN A 19 11.03 -0.10 22.49
N LYS A 20 10.15 0.46 21.68
CA LYS A 20 8.71 0.38 21.90
C LYS A 20 8.25 -1.05 21.64
N SER A 21 7.35 -1.54 22.47
CA SER A 21 6.69 -2.83 22.27
C SER A 21 5.18 -2.66 22.40
N LEU A 22 4.44 -3.45 21.63
CA LEU A 22 2.99 -3.54 21.75
C LEU A 22 2.67 -4.90 22.37
N ASN A 23 2.00 -4.88 23.51
CA ASN A 23 1.59 -6.08 24.23
C ASN A 23 0.07 -6.17 24.23
N GLY A 24 -0.44 -7.40 24.14
CA GLY A 24 -1.88 -7.60 24.22
C GLY A 24 -2.27 -9.05 24.39
N LYS A 25 -3.59 -9.29 24.45
CA LYS A 25 -4.21 -10.60 24.54
C LYS A 25 -5.37 -10.71 23.56
N ILE A 26 -5.48 -11.85 22.92
CA ILE A 26 -6.55 -12.16 21.96
C ILE A 26 -7.50 -13.16 22.60
N ILE A 27 -8.79 -12.87 22.53
CA ILE A 27 -9.85 -13.69 23.11
C ILE A 27 -11.03 -13.86 22.16
N VAL A 28 -11.80 -14.92 22.36
CA VAL A 28 -13.05 -15.20 21.63
C VAL A 28 -14.19 -14.34 22.17
N ALA A 29 -14.95 -13.73 21.28
CA ALA A 29 -16.19 -13.03 21.62
C ALA A 29 -17.18 -13.98 22.32
N GLY A 30 -17.64 -13.61 23.51
CA GLY A 30 -18.67 -14.33 24.26
C GLY A 30 -18.16 -15.36 25.28
N THR A 31 -17.02 -16.02 25.01
CA THR A 31 -16.43 -16.98 25.98
C THR A 31 -15.23 -16.41 26.74
N ASN A 32 -14.58 -15.37 26.20
CA ASN A 32 -13.31 -14.82 26.68
C ASN A 32 -12.16 -15.84 26.71
N GLU A 33 -12.32 -16.98 26.04
CA GLU A 33 -11.27 -17.97 25.91
C GLU A 33 -10.10 -17.40 25.09
N PRO A 34 -8.84 -17.68 25.48
CA PRO A 34 -7.69 -17.18 24.75
C PRO A 34 -7.59 -17.83 23.36
N ILE A 35 -7.15 -17.04 22.37
CA ILE A 35 -6.91 -17.54 21.01
C ILE A 35 -5.40 -17.70 20.79
N PRO A 36 -4.87 -18.93 20.79
CA PRO A 36 -3.49 -19.20 20.47
C PRO A 36 -3.24 -19.23 18.95
N ASN A 37 -1.98 -19.07 18.56
CA ASN A 37 -1.51 -19.18 17.18
C ASN A 37 -2.15 -18.20 16.19
N ALA A 38 -2.77 -17.11 16.67
CA ALA A 38 -3.25 -16.05 15.80
C ALA A 38 -2.07 -15.20 15.31
N SER A 39 -2.09 -14.84 14.03
CA SER A 39 -1.10 -13.94 13.46
C SER A 39 -1.46 -12.50 13.82
N VAL A 40 -0.50 -11.76 14.37
CA VAL A 40 -0.66 -10.36 14.81
C VAL A 40 0.44 -9.53 14.15
N PHE A 41 0.11 -8.63 13.23
CA PHE A 41 1.14 -7.92 12.46
C PHE A 41 0.79 -6.48 12.13
N LEU A 42 1.81 -5.68 11.85
CA LEU A 42 1.65 -4.32 11.34
C LEU A 42 1.65 -4.39 9.81
N SER A 43 0.51 -4.04 9.20
CA SER A 43 0.36 -4.12 7.76
C SER A 43 1.38 -3.25 7.03
N ASN A 44 1.79 -3.71 5.85
CA ASN A 44 2.84 -3.11 5.03
C ASN A 44 4.22 -3.11 5.68
N THR A 45 4.48 -3.98 6.66
CA THR A 45 5.80 -4.11 7.28
C THR A 45 6.29 -5.56 7.32
N SER A 46 7.52 -5.78 7.78
CA SER A 46 8.01 -7.10 8.17
C SER A 46 7.77 -7.46 9.66
N VAL A 47 7.02 -6.62 10.38
CA VAL A 47 6.88 -6.68 11.84
C VAL A 47 5.57 -7.37 12.22
N GLY A 48 5.68 -8.46 12.98
CA GLY A 48 4.55 -9.17 13.56
C GLY A 48 4.96 -10.15 14.65
N ALA A 49 3.97 -10.86 15.17
CA ALA A 49 4.06 -11.84 16.24
C ALA A 49 2.97 -12.91 16.05
N ILE A 50 3.10 -13.99 16.81
CA ILE A 50 2.09 -15.04 16.93
C ILE A 50 1.62 -15.08 18.39
N SER A 51 0.32 -15.19 18.62
CA SER A 51 -0.19 -15.32 19.99
C SER A 51 0.18 -16.67 20.60
N LYS A 52 0.51 -16.65 21.89
CA LYS A 52 0.85 -17.82 22.70
C LYS A 52 -0.39 -18.60 23.11
N GLU A 53 -0.19 -19.75 23.77
CA GLU A 53 -1.26 -20.61 24.32
C GLU A 53 -2.29 -19.86 25.18
N ASN A 54 -1.83 -18.87 25.95
CA ASN A 54 -2.69 -18.04 26.80
C ASN A 54 -3.29 -16.82 26.06
N GLY A 55 -3.18 -16.76 24.72
CA GLY A 55 -3.66 -15.70 23.85
C GLY A 55 -2.81 -14.43 23.87
N GLN A 56 -1.74 -14.36 24.67
CA GLN A 56 -0.87 -13.18 24.72
C GLN A 56 0.03 -13.07 23.50
N PHE A 57 0.28 -11.85 23.06
CA PHE A 57 1.26 -11.55 22.02
C PHE A 57 2.12 -10.35 22.43
N THR A 58 3.32 -10.27 21.85
CA THR A 58 4.22 -9.13 21.99
C THR A 58 4.84 -8.83 20.62
N ILE A 59 4.56 -7.65 20.07
CA ILE A 59 5.31 -7.11 18.95
C ILE A 59 6.49 -6.33 19.52
N GLN A 60 7.70 -6.82 19.29
CA GLN A 60 8.95 -6.14 19.66
C GLN A 60 9.36 -5.13 18.59
N ASN A 61 10.16 -4.14 18.97
CA ASN A 61 10.73 -3.13 18.07
C ASN A 61 9.67 -2.43 17.22
N PHE A 62 8.56 -2.03 17.86
CA PHE A 62 7.46 -1.34 17.21
C PHE A 62 8.00 -0.09 16.50
N PRO A 63 7.94 -0.03 15.15
CA PRO A 63 8.49 1.09 14.41
C PRO A 63 7.78 2.40 14.70
N ASN A 64 8.53 3.51 14.60
CA ASN A 64 7.93 4.82 14.62
C ASN A 64 7.02 5.00 13.38
N GLY A 65 5.82 5.51 13.61
CA GLY A 65 4.81 5.72 12.59
C GLY A 65 3.44 5.23 13.02
N ARG A 66 2.54 5.15 12.05
CA ARG A 66 1.15 4.71 12.20
C ARG A 66 0.89 3.54 11.26
N TYR A 67 0.20 2.53 11.77
CA TYR A 67 0.04 1.23 11.12
C TYR A 67 -1.36 0.66 11.37
N ASP A 68 -1.88 -0.09 10.40
CA ASP A 68 -2.97 -1.03 10.67
C ASP A 68 -2.40 -2.25 11.38
N LEU A 69 -2.77 -2.45 12.65
CA LEU A 69 -2.60 -3.70 13.37
C LEU A 69 -3.66 -4.68 12.88
N VAL A 70 -3.21 -5.80 12.33
CA VAL A 70 -4.07 -6.85 11.79
C VAL A 70 -3.91 -8.09 12.65
N VAL A 71 -5.04 -8.67 13.06
CA VAL A 71 -5.10 -9.96 13.73
C VAL A 71 -5.96 -10.91 12.94
N THR A 72 -5.39 -12.05 12.53
CA THR A 72 -6.06 -13.03 11.69
C THR A 72 -5.76 -14.45 12.15
N ILE A 73 -6.79 -15.30 12.07
CA ILE A 73 -6.73 -16.74 12.32
C ILE A 73 -7.92 -17.43 11.63
N LEU A 74 -7.72 -18.68 11.22
CA LEU A 74 -8.76 -19.47 10.56
C LEU A 74 -10.02 -19.57 11.43
N GLY A 75 -11.20 -19.43 10.81
CA GLY A 75 -12.50 -19.53 11.48
C GLY A 75 -12.97 -18.26 12.20
N TYR A 76 -12.18 -17.18 12.19
CA TYR A 76 -12.53 -15.90 12.83
C TYR A 76 -12.48 -14.74 11.85
N GLU A 77 -13.27 -13.72 12.10
CA GLU A 77 -13.21 -12.45 11.37
C GLU A 77 -11.88 -11.74 11.67
N THR A 78 -11.22 -11.23 10.62
CA THR A 78 -9.98 -10.46 10.78
C THR A 78 -10.28 -9.17 11.55
N TYR A 79 -9.55 -8.96 12.64
CA TYR A 79 -9.56 -7.69 13.35
C TYR A 79 -8.54 -6.73 12.73
N THR A 80 -8.93 -5.47 12.60
CA THR A 80 -8.07 -4.39 12.10
C THR A 80 -8.25 -3.17 12.98
N ALA A 81 -7.17 -2.64 13.52
CA ALA A 81 -7.19 -1.39 14.26
C ALA A 81 -5.95 -0.56 13.98
N GLU A 82 -6.13 0.74 13.96
CA GLU A 82 -5.02 1.65 13.73
C GLU A 82 -4.24 1.89 15.03
N ILE A 83 -2.92 1.72 14.96
CA ILE A 83 -2.01 1.90 16.09
C ILE A 83 -0.93 2.92 15.72
N ASN A 84 -0.71 3.90 16.60
CA ASN A 84 0.32 4.91 16.46
C ASN A 84 1.43 4.66 17.49
N SER A 85 2.69 4.66 17.02
CA SER A 85 3.87 4.48 17.87
C SER A 85 3.99 5.52 19.01
N ASN A 86 3.31 6.66 18.92
CA ASN A 86 3.34 7.71 19.94
C ASN A 86 2.29 7.53 21.02
N ASN A 87 1.30 6.65 20.80
CA ASN A 87 0.22 6.37 21.74
C ASN A 87 -0.11 4.87 21.71
N LEU A 88 0.88 4.06 22.11
CA LEU A 88 0.69 2.61 22.19
C LEU A 88 -0.14 2.27 23.43
N PRO A 89 -1.19 1.45 23.31
CA PRO A 89 -1.94 1.00 24.47
C PRO A 89 -1.09 0.08 25.35
N GLU A 90 -1.15 0.29 26.67
CA GLU A 90 -0.41 -0.55 27.64
C GLU A 90 -0.98 -1.98 27.73
N ASN A 91 -2.31 -2.12 27.67
CA ASN A 91 -3.02 -3.39 27.79
C ASN A 91 -4.07 -3.54 26.68
N LEU A 92 -3.67 -4.01 25.51
CA LEU A 92 -4.58 -4.20 24.39
C LEU A 92 -5.30 -5.56 24.49
N VAL A 93 -6.62 -5.54 24.61
CA VAL A 93 -7.46 -6.75 24.51
C VAL A 93 -8.14 -6.74 23.15
N ILE A 94 -7.89 -7.78 22.35
CA ILE A 94 -8.45 -7.95 21.01
C ILE A 94 -9.49 -9.06 21.10
N VAL A 95 -10.72 -8.75 20.71
CA VAL A 95 -11.83 -9.70 20.69
C VAL A 95 -12.09 -10.12 19.25
N LEU A 96 -11.95 -11.41 18.95
CA LEU A 96 -12.27 -11.95 17.63
C LEU A 96 -13.65 -12.59 17.64
N HIS A 97 -14.40 -12.34 16.57
CA HIS A 97 -15.71 -12.95 16.34
C HIS A 97 -15.54 -14.18 15.46
N PRO A 98 -16.08 -15.35 15.84
CA PRO A 98 -16.15 -16.50 14.94
C PRO A 98 -16.89 -16.13 13.66
N LYS A 99 -16.39 -16.56 12.50
CA LYS A 99 -17.10 -16.40 11.24
C LYS A 99 -18.44 -17.16 11.32
N PRO A 100 -19.56 -16.56 10.88
CA PRO A 100 -20.83 -17.27 10.87
C PRO A 100 -20.76 -18.45 9.89
N LYS A 101 -21.05 -19.66 10.40
CA LYS A 101 -20.97 -20.92 9.62
C LYS A 101 -21.87 -20.92 8.38
N GLU A 102 -23.01 -20.24 8.46
CA GLU A 102 -23.95 -20.06 7.34
C GLU A 102 -23.45 -19.04 6.29
N LEU A 103 -22.63 -18.06 6.68
CA LEU A 103 -22.03 -17.10 5.73
C LEU A 103 -20.83 -17.71 5.00
N GLU A 104 -20.08 -18.61 5.63
CA GLU A 104 -19.10 -19.45 4.93
C GLU A 104 -19.79 -20.31 3.87
N GLU A 105 -20.89 -21.00 4.18
CA GLU A 105 -21.62 -21.82 3.18
C GLU A 105 -22.30 -21.00 2.06
N VAL A 106 -22.71 -19.75 2.29
CA VAL A 106 -23.29 -18.89 1.24
C VAL A 106 -22.22 -18.23 0.35
N ILE A 107 -21.04 -17.91 0.90
CA ILE A 107 -19.87 -17.40 0.16
C ILE A 107 -19.14 -18.55 -0.57
N VAL A 108 -19.12 -19.75 0.01
CA VAL A 108 -18.47 -20.97 -0.50
C VAL A 108 -19.43 -21.80 -1.39
N GLY A 109 -20.74 -21.65 -1.29
CA GLY A 109 -21.70 -22.39 -2.13
C GLY A 109 -22.02 -21.73 -3.47
N ASN A 110 -21.84 -20.41 -3.58
CA ASN A 110 -22.26 -19.60 -4.74
C ASN A 110 -21.09 -18.98 -5.52
N TYR A 111 -19.90 -19.59 -5.50
CA TYR A 111 -18.79 -19.18 -6.35
C TYR A 111 -18.75 -19.99 -7.65
N ASP A 112 -18.08 -19.43 -8.64
CA ASP A 112 -17.85 -20.05 -9.94
C ASP A 112 -16.87 -21.23 -9.76
N LYS A 113 -17.34 -22.47 -9.96
CA LYS A 113 -16.53 -23.69 -9.74
C LYS A 113 -15.22 -23.71 -10.55
N ASN A 114 -15.24 -23.14 -11.75
CA ASN A 114 -14.08 -22.98 -12.64
C ASN A 114 -13.59 -21.51 -12.65
N GLY A 115 -13.82 -20.79 -11.56
CA GLY A 115 -13.55 -19.35 -11.49
C GLY A 115 -12.07 -19.03 -11.66
N TRP A 116 -11.16 -19.90 -11.21
CA TRP A 116 -9.73 -19.69 -11.39
C TRP A 116 -9.33 -19.81 -12.86
N GLU A 117 -9.85 -20.79 -13.59
CA GLU A 117 -9.60 -20.97 -15.02
C GLU A 117 -10.12 -19.77 -15.83
N GLN A 118 -11.23 -19.17 -15.40
CA GLN A 118 -11.84 -18.04 -16.08
C GLN A 118 -11.20 -16.68 -15.72
N TRP A 119 -10.87 -16.47 -14.46
CA TRP A 119 -10.53 -15.16 -13.91
C TRP A 119 -9.15 -15.09 -13.25
N GLY A 120 -8.45 -16.21 -13.11
CA GLY A 120 -7.16 -16.29 -12.42
C GLY A 120 -6.09 -15.40 -13.05
N GLU A 121 -6.02 -15.32 -14.38
CA GLU A 121 -5.10 -14.41 -15.08
C GLU A 121 -5.42 -12.95 -14.75
N PHE A 122 -6.69 -12.55 -14.87
CA PHE A 122 -7.14 -11.20 -14.51
C PHE A 122 -6.84 -10.87 -13.03
N PHE A 123 -7.09 -11.82 -12.13
CA PHE A 123 -6.81 -11.67 -10.71
C PHE A 123 -5.32 -11.42 -10.45
N MET A 124 -4.45 -12.23 -11.04
CA MET A 124 -3.00 -12.10 -10.91
C MET A 124 -2.50 -10.79 -11.52
N ASP A 125 -2.98 -10.43 -12.70
CA ASP A 125 -2.65 -9.17 -13.36
C ASP A 125 -3.01 -7.96 -12.50
N MET A 126 -4.17 -7.98 -11.87
CA MET A 126 -4.66 -6.87 -11.06
C MET A 126 -3.99 -6.78 -9.69
N LEU A 127 -3.66 -7.92 -9.07
CA LEU A 127 -3.07 -8.00 -7.74
C LEU A 127 -1.54 -7.92 -7.76
N ILE A 128 -0.89 -8.80 -8.53
CA ILE A 128 0.57 -8.86 -8.65
C ILE A 128 1.11 -7.78 -9.59
N GLY A 129 0.37 -7.44 -10.65
CA GLY A 129 0.77 -6.42 -11.62
C GLY A 129 1.54 -6.98 -12.83
N LYS A 130 1.86 -6.09 -13.78
CA LYS A 130 2.55 -6.41 -15.04
C LYS A 130 3.95 -5.80 -15.12
N THR A 131 4.64 -5.69 -13.99
CA THR A 131 5.99 -5.11 -13.92
C THR A 131 7.08 -6.17 -14.19
N PRO A 132 8.34 -5.79 -14.46
CA PRO A 132 9.42 -6.77 -14.56
C PRO A 132 9.58 -7.68 -13.32
N ASN A 133 9.18 -7.21 -12.13
CA ASN A 133 9.22 -8.03 -10.92
C ASN A 133 8.11 -9.08 -10.87
N SER A 134 6.96 -8.84 -11.51
CA SER A 134 5.84 -9.79 -11.48
C SER A 134 6.16 -11.11 -12.17
N LEU A 135 7.09 -11.09 -13.15
CA LEU A 135 7.62 -12.29 -13.81
C LEU A 135 8.31 -13.27 -12.84
N ASN A 136 8.68 -12.82 -11.64
CA ASN A 136 9.29 -13.63 -10.59
C ASN A 136 8.41 -13.71 -9.32
N CYS A 137 7.11 -13.46 -9.47
CA CYS A 137 6.12 -13.59 -8.41
C CYS A 137 5.23 -14.80 -8.64
N MET A 138 4.84 -15.49 -7.57
CA MET A 138 3.95 -16.65 -7.63
C MET A 138 2.97 -16.64 -6.47
N LEU A 139 1.69 -16.89 -6.74
CA LEU A 139 0.70 -17.23 -5.72
C LEU A 139 0.81 -18.73 -5.43
N LEU A 140 1.10 -19.09 -4.18
CA LEU A 140 1.41 -20.46 -3.77
C LEU A 140 0.16 -21.28 -3.43
N ASN A 141 -0.93 -20.64 -2.99
CA ASN A 141 -2.17 -21.27 -2.55
C ASN A 141 -3.38 -20.78 -3.37
N LYS A 142 -3.30 -20.88 -4.70
CA LYS A 142 -4.34 -20.35 -5.62
C LYS A 142 -5.75 -20.90 -5.39
N ASP A 143 -5.85 -22.11 -4.84
CA ASP A 143 -7.09 -22.82 -4.55
C ASP A 143 -7.94 -22.14 -3.47
N VAL A 144 -7.35 -21.30 -2.62
CA VAL A 144 -8.08 -20.52 -1.61
C VAL A 144 -8.85 -19.34 -2.22
N VAL A 145 -8.57 -18.99 -3.48
CA VAL A 145 -9.22 -17.87 -4.18
C VAL A 145 -10.50 -18.35 -4.84
N LYS A 146 -11.63 -17.74 -4.47
CA LYS A 146 -12.96 -18.01 -5.00
C LYS A 146 -13.48 -16.80 -5.76
N PHE A 147 -14.20 -17.03 -6.85
CA PHE A 147 -14.72 -15.97 -7.71
C PHE A 147 -16.24 -16.01 -7.79
N LYS A 148 -16.86 -14.84 -7.91
CA LYS A 148 -18.29 -14.74 -8.16
C LYS A 148 -18.56 -13.63 -9.15
N PHE A 149 -19.08 -13.99 -10.32
CA PHE A 149 -19.57 -13.02 -11.28
C PHE A 149 -21.09 -12.83 -11.19
N ASN A 150 -21.52 -11.63 -10.84
CA ASN A 150 -22.94 -11.26 -10.87
C ASN A 150 -23.29 -10.67 -12.25
N LYS A 151 -24.01 -11.44 -13.08
CA LYS A 151 -24.44 -11.02 -14.42
C LYS A 151 -25.35 -9.79 -14.43
N LYS A 152 -26.23 -9.64 -13.42
CA LYS A 152 -27.19 -8.54 -13.34
C LYS A 152 -26.49 -7.21 -13.02
N GLU A 153 -25.55 -7.27 -12.08
CA GLU A 153 -24.72 -6.10 -11.70
C GLU A 153 -23.58 -5.87 -12.67
N ASN A 154 -23.20 -6.88 -13.46
CA ASN A 154 -22.00 -6.92 -14.29
C ASN A 154 -20.73 -6.67 -13.45
N VAL A 155 -20.64 -7.40 -12.33
CA VAL A 155 -19.58 -7.24 -11.33
C VAL A 155 -18.91 -8.58 -11.05
N LEU A 156 -17.59 -8.64 -11.17
CA LEU A 156 -16.75 -9.74 -10.70
C LEU A 156 -16.23 -9.45 -9.31
N ARG A 157 -16.36 -10.41 -8.39
CA ARG A 157 -15.75 -10.38 -7.07
C ARG A 157 -14.82 -11.56 -6.88
N ALA A 158 -13.71 -11.35 -6.18
CA ALA A 158 -12.83 -12.42 -5.71
C ALA A 158 -12.72 -12.37 -4.18
N PHE A 159 -12.64 -13.55 -3.58
CA PHE A 159 -12.55 -13.76 -2.14
C PHE A 159 -11.42 -14.75 -1.86
N ALA A 160 -10.84 -14.67 -0.68
CA ALA A 160 -9.86 -15.64 -0.22
C ALA A 160 -10.39 -16.31 1.06
N THR A 161 -10.39 -17.64 1.11
CA THR A 161 -10.80 -18.38 2.32
C THR A 161 -9.73 -18.33 3.41
N GLU A 162 -8.47 -18.08 3.00
CA GLU A 162 -7.29 -17.95 3.84
C GLU A 162 -6.39 -16.82 3.31
N PRO A 163 -5.45 -16.29 4.12
CA PRO A 163 -4.46 -15.34 3.63
C PRO A 163 -3.67 -15.87 2.42
N LEU A 164 -3.52 -15.04 1.39
CA LEU A 164 -2.78 -15.39 0.19
C LEU A 164 -1.28 -15.49 0.50
N GLN A 165 -0.65 -16.55 0.03
CA GLN A 165 0.78 -16.80 0.17
C GLN A 165 1.47 -16.46 -1.15
N ILE A 166 2.21 -15.36 -1.18
CA ILE A 166 2.81 -14.83 -2.42
C ILE A 166 4.32 -14.83 -2.29
N SER A 167 4.99 -15.57 -3.17
CA SER A 167 6.46 -15.61 -3.24
C SER A 167 6.95 -14.57 -4.24
N ASN A 168 7.67 -13.55 -3.78
CA ASN A 168 8.30 -12.53 -4.61
C ASN A 168 9.82 -12.77 -4.67
N ASN A 169 10.24 -13.56 -5.67
CA ASN A 169 11.66 -13.89 -5.85
C ASN A 169 12.47 -12.74 -6.47
N ALA A 170 11.81 -11.72 -7.05
CA ALA A 170 12.48 -10.52 -7.55
C ALA A 170 13.06 -9.67 -6.41
N LEU A 171 12.26 -9.49 -5.35
CA LEU A 171 12.61 -8.66 -4.20
C LEU A 171 13.11 -9.47 -3.00
N GLY A 172 13.02 -10.79 -3.02
CA GLY A 172 13.47 -11.62 -1.90
C GLY A 172 12.55 -11.51 -0.69
N TYR A 173 11.24 -11.48 -0.93
CA TYR A 173 10.21 -11.48 0.10
C TYR A 173 9.20 -12.60 -0.19
N ASP A 174 8.71 -13.26 0.85
CA ASP A 174 7.39 -13.89 0.82
C ASP A 174 6.40 -12.92 1.47
N LEU A 175 5.17 -12.89 0.97
CA LEU A 175 4.10 -12.05 1.48
C LEU A 175 2.96 -12.95 1.96
N ILE A 176 2.49 -12.68 3.18
CA ILE A 176 1.18 -13.13 3.64
C ILE A 176 0.23 -11.96 3.39
N TYR A 177 -0.78 -12.14 2.55
CA TYR A 177 -1.69 -11.06 2.15
C TYR A 177 -3.13 -11.39 2.54
N GLU A 178 -3.65 -10.65 3.52
CA GLU A 178 -5.05 -10.73 3.93
C GLU A 178 -5.93 -9.94 2.94
N LEU A 179 -6.59 -10.63 2.02
CA LEU A 179 -7.47 -10.01 1.03
C LEU A 179 -8.80 -9.58 1.68
N LYS A 180 -9.09 -8.27 1.68
CA LYS A 180 -10.34 -7.72 2.21
C LYS A 180 -11.38 -7.41 1.14
N GLY A 181 -10.95 -7.05 -0.06
CA GLY A 181 -11.85 -6.76 -1.16
C GLY A 181 -11.14 -6.91 -2.50
N PHE A 182 -11.88 -7.38 -3.49
CA PHE A 182 -11.47 -7.44 -4.88
C PHE A 182 -12.73 -7.41 -5.74
N GLU A 183 -12.96 -6.30 -6.44
CA GLU A 183 -14.16 -6.08 -7.23
C GLU A 183 -13.81 -5.38 -8.55
N ASN A 184 -14.36 -5.88 -9.64
CA ASN A 184 -14.32 -5.22 -10.94
C ASN A 184 -15.75 -5.01 -11.45
N ASN A 185 -16.14 -3.76 -11.63
CA ASN A 185 -17.43 -3.38 -12.17
C ASN A 185 -17.29 -3.05 -13.66
N TYR A 186 -17.79 -3.92 -14.53
CA TYR A 186 -17.64 -3.79 -15.98
C TYR A 186 -18.58 -2.74 -16.60
N ASN A 187 -19.61 -2.27 -15.86
CA ASN A 187 -20.46 -1.16 -16.32
C ASN A 187 -19.74 0.19 -16.19
N THR A 188 -19.00 0.37 -15.10
CA THR A 188 -18.29 1.63 -14.79
C THR A 188 -16.81 1.59 -15.17
N ASN A 189 -16.27 0.40 -15.47
CA ASN A 189 -14.85 0.12 -15.64
C ASN A 189 -14.01 0.50 -14.40
N VAL A 190 -14.61 0.45 -13.22
CA VAL A 190 -13.93 0.68 -11.95
C VAL A 190 -13.47 -0.65 -11.37
N PHE A 191 -12.18 -0.74 -11.11
CA PHE A 191 -11.56 -1.82 -10.36
C PHE A 191 -11.16 -1.34 -8.97
N TYR A 192 -11.40 -2.16 -7.96
CA TYR A 192 -11.04 -1.91 -6.56
C TYR A 192 -10.49 -3.18 -5.93
N TYR A 193 -9.40 -3.06 -5.19
CA TYR A 193 -8.95 -4.11 -4.27
C TYR A 193 -8.37 -3.50 -3.00
N GLN A 194 -8.44 -4.27 -1.91
CA GLN A 194 -7.93 -3.89 -0.60
C GLN A 194 -7.45 -5.13 0.13
N GLY A 195 -6.38 -4.98 0.90
CA GLY A 195 -5.89 -6.03 1.77
C GLY A 195 -4.62 -5.60 2.51
N PHE A 196 -4.14 -6.48 3.38
CA PHE A 196 -3.07 -6.18 4.31
C PHE A 196 -1.89 -7.14 4.11
N PRO A 197 -0.75 -6.68 3.56
CA PRO A 197 0.45 -7.48 3.45
C PRO A 197 1.24 -7.54 4.76
N LEU A 198 1.81 -8.70 5.06
CA LEU A 198 2.95 -8.92 5.95
C LEU A 198 4.11 -9.44 5.11
N PHE A 199 5.27 -8.80 5.23
CA PHE A 199 6.49 -9.18 4.51
C PHE A 199 7.34 -10.12 5.35
N ILE A 200 7.82 -11.20 4.74
CA ILE A 200 8.77 -12.13 5.31
C ILE A 200 10.02 -12.09 4.44
N GLU A 201 11.13 -11.61 5.00
CA GLU A 201 12.40 -11.57 4.27
C GLU A 201 12.94 -12.98 4.05
N LYS A 202 13.32 -13.27 2.79
CA LYS A 202 13.91 -14.56 2.44
C LYS A 202 15.37 -14.64 2.86
N ILE A 203 15.78 -15.84 3.25
CA ILE A 203 17.19 -16.17 3.41
C ILE A 203 17.83 -16.33 2.02
N PRO A 204 18.86 -15.55 1.66
CA PRO A 204 19.54 -15.69 0.38
C PRO A 204 20.38 -16.98 0.34
N LYS A 205 20.41 -17.65 -0.81
CA LYS A 205 21.26 -18.83 -1.04
C LYS A 205 22.75 -18.49 -1.06
N ASN A 206 23.10 -17.27 -1.48
CA ASN A 206 24.46 -16.75 -1.55
C ASN A 206 24.47 -15.21 -1.68
N ALA A 207 25.65 -14.61 -1.54
CA ALA A 207 25.84 -13.16 -1.63
C ALA A 207 25.40 -12.56 -2.98
N ARG A 208 25.54 -13.31 -4.09
CA ARG A 208 25.09 -12.85 -5.42
C ARG A 208 23.58 -12.68 -5.46
N GLN A 209 22.82 -13.61 -4.87
CA GLN A 209 21.37 -13.50 -4.79
C GLN A 209 20.95 -12.32 -3.90
N LEU A 210 21.59 -12.15 -2.75
CA LEU A 210 21.33 -11.01 -1.85
C LEU A 210 21.58 -9.68 -2.57
N ASN A 211 22.73 -9.52 -3.24
CA ASN A 211 23.04 -8.31 -3.98
C ASN A 211 22.03 -8.02 -5.08
N ARG A 212 21.57 -9.04 -5.82
CA ARG A 212 20.51 -8.88 -6.81
C ARG A 212 19.21 -8.37 -6.19
N TRP A 213 18.81 -8.90 -5.02
CA TRP A 213 17.63 -8.42 -4.30
C TRP A 213 17.82 -6.98 -3.83
N LEU A 214 18.96 -6.64 -3.25
CA LEU A 214 19.27 -5.28 -2.79
C LEU A 214 19.23 -4.27 -3.94
N THR A 215 19.83 -4.59 -5.09
CA THR A 215 19.75 -3.78 -6.31
C THR A 215 18.30 -3.64 -6.77
N ARG A 216 17.54 -4.73 -6.85
CA ARG A 216 16.15 -4.66 -7.33
C ARG A 216 15.23 -3.89 -6.38
N ARG A 217 15.44 -4.02 -5.07
CA ARG A 217 14.73 -3.21 -4.06
C ARG A 217 15.07 -1.72 -4.21
N ALA A 218 16.34 -1.38 -4.43
CA ALA A 218 16.76 0.00 -4.70
C ALA A 218 16.06 0.56 -5.95
N GLU A 219 16.14 -0.17 -7.06
CA GLU A 219 15.47 0.18 -8.31
C GLU A 219 13.96 0.32 -8.14
N THR A 220 13.34 -0.53 -7.30
CA THR A 220 11.90 -0.50 -7.05
C THR A 220 11.51 0.71 -6.21
N TYR A 221 12.33 1.08 -5.22
CA TYR A 221 12.12 2.25 -4.38
C TYR A 221 12.23 3.55 -5.20
N ASP A 222 13.24 3.67 -6.05
CA ASP A 222 13.51 4.91 -6.78
C ASP A 222 12.37 5.28 -7.73
N GLY A 223 11.72 6.41 -7.41
CA GLY A 223 10.57 6.95 -8.14
C GLY A 223 9.23 6.30 -7.79
N SER A 224 9.18 5.43 -6.78
CA SER A 224 7.92 4.88 -6.25
C SER A 224 7.10 5.93 -5.52
N LEU A 225 5.82 5.61 -5.27
CA LEU A 225 4.97 6.43 -4.42
C LEU A 225 5.53 6.52 -2.98
N MET A 226 6.12 5.44 -2.46
CA MET A 226 6.79 5.45 -1.16
C MET A 226 7.95 6.46 -1.13
N HIS A 227 8.78 6.49 -2.17
CA HIS A 227 9.86 7.47 -2.29
C HIS A 227 9.30 8.89 -2.30
N PHE A 228 8.28 9.15 -3.13
CA PHE A 228 7.62 10.46 -3.19
C PHE A 228 7.09 10.91 -1.83
N MET A 229 6.37 10.04 -1.11
CA MET A 229 5.78 10.37 0.20
C MET A 229 6.85 10.64 1.27
N ARG A 230 7.96 9.88 1.25
CA ARG A 230 9.10 10.13 2.16
C ARG A 230 9.81 11.44 1.83
N SER A 231 10.01 11.74 0.55
CA SER A 231 10.60 13.00 0.09
C SER A 231 9.70 14.19 0.41
N LEU A 232 8.38 14.03 0.31
CA LEU A 232 7.40 15.03 0.73
C LEU A 232 7.52 15.32 2.23
N TYR A 233 7.51 14.26 3.06
CA TYR A 233 7.66 14.39 4.51
C TYR A 233 8.95 15.13 4.91
N ARG A 234 10.06 14.84 4.22
CA ARG A 234 11.38 15.42 4.51
C ARG A 234 11.60 16.79 3.87
N ASN A 235 10.65 17.27 3.06
CA ASN A 235 10.79 18.44 2.19
C ASN A 235 12.03 18.37 1.26
N THR A 236 12.26 17.20 0.65
CA THR A 236 13.40 16.92 -0.24
C THR A 236 12.99 16.54 -1.66
N LEU A 237 11.73 16.77 -2.06
CA LEU A 237 11.19 16.35 -3.37
C LEU A 237 12.08 16.74 -4.56
N VAL A 238 12.52 18.00 -4.63
CA VAL A 238 13.34 18.49 -5.75
C VAL A 238 14.73 17.85 -5.73
N GLN A 239 15.33 17.74 -4.55
CA GLN A 239 16.65 17.15 -4.32
C GLN A 239 16.65 15.66 -4.68
N ASP A 240 15.56 14.96 -4.35
CA ASP A 240 15.38 13.55 -4.64
C ASP A 240 15.01 13.30 -6.11
N GLY A 241 14.80 14.35 -6.92
CA GLY A 241 14.60 14.26 -8.38
C GLY A 241 13.16 14.30 -8.84
N PHE A 242 12.22 14.69 -7.97
CA PHE A 242 10.82 14.90 -8.33
C PHE A 242 10.59 16.31 -8.88
N GLU A 243 9.81 16.38 -9.96
CA GLU A 243 9.20 17.61 -10.44
C GLU A 243 7.68 17.45 -10.44
N ILE A 244 7.01 18.48 -9.92
CA ILE A 244 5.58 18.46 -9.68
C ILE A 244 4.94 19.60 -10.46
N ARG A 245 3.81 19.36 -11.12
CA ARG A 245 3.03 20.38 -11.81
C ARG A 245 1.53 20.17 -11.58
N ARG A 246 0.75 21.24 -11.54
CA ARG A 246 -0.71 21.15 -11.45
C ARG A 246 -1.31 20.83 -12.82
N ILE A 247 -2.33 19.98 -12.84
CA ILE A 247 -3.22 19.81 -13.99
C ILE A 247 -4.60 20.30 -13.56
N LYS A 248 -5.15 21.27 -14.31
CA LYS A 248 -6.48 21.83 -14.07
C LYS A 248 -7.50 21.16 -14.98
N LYS A 249 -8.64 20.74 -14.43
CA LYS A 249 -9.80 20.38 -15.25
C LYS A 249 -10.51 21.63 -15.73
N GLN A 250 -10.74 21.71 -17.03
CA GLN A 250 -11.55 22.78 -17.62
C GLN A 250 -12.72 22.19 -18.39
N ARG A 251 -13.93 22.62 -18.02
CA ARG A 251 -15.14 22.41 -18.82
C ARG A 251 -15.21 23.42 -19.95
N PHE A 252 -15.57 22.98 -21.14
CA PHE A 252 -15.79 23.82 -22.31
C PHE A 252 -16.94 23.27 -23.15
N GLU A 253 -17.66 24.15 -23.83
CA GLU A 253 -18.63 23.73 -24.84
C GLU A 253 -17.90 23.36 -26.13
N ASP A 254 -18.11 22.14 -26.60
CA ASP A 254 -17.57 21.70 -27.87
C ASP A 254 -18.42 22.22 -29.03
N LYS A 255 -18.01 23.37 -29.57
CA LYS A 255 -18.70 24.03 -30.70
C LYS A 255 -18.60 23.27 -32.02
N THR A 256 -17.80 22.19 -32.09
CA THR A 256 -17.63 21.41 -33.32
C THR A 256 -18.71 20.32 -33.50
N ILE A 257 -19.49 20.03 -32.46
CA ILE A 257 -20.51 18.97 -32.44
C ILE A 257 -21.82 19.53 -31.91
N ARG A 258 -22.95 19.10 -32.49
CA ARG A 258 -24.29 19.35 -31.93
C ARG A 258 -24.96 18.03 -31.58
N ILE A 259 -25.42 17.91 -30.34
CA ILE A 259 -26.26 16.79 -29.87
C ILE A 259 -27.60 17.38 -29.46
N ASN A 260 -28.69 16.97 -30.11
CA ASN A 260 -30.04 17.51 -29.88
C ASN A 260 -30.11 19.05 -29.96
N GLY A 261 -29.35 19.66 -30.86
CA GLY A 261 -29.31 21.11 -31.05
C GLY A 261 -28.45 21.89 -30.06
N VAL A 262 -27.79 21.22 -29.10
CA VAL A 262 -26.92 21.84 -28.09
C VAL A 262 -25.48 21.39 -28.27
N ASN A 263 -24.52 22.28 -28.04
CA ASN A 263 -23.10 21.92 -28.01
C ASN A 263 -22.83 21.14 -26.71
N PRO A 264 -22.29 19.93 -26.77
CA PRO A 264 -22.02 19.17 -25.56
C PRO A 264 -20.92 19.85 -24.74
N VAL A 265 -21.09 19.88 -23.41
CA VAL A 265 -20.02 20.28 -22.50
C VAL A 265 -19.04 19.11 -22.37
N ARG A 266 -17.77 19.37 -22.68
CA ARG A 266 -16.67 18.42 -22.54
C ARG A 266 -15.68 18.91 -21.48
N GLU A 267 -14.90 17.97 -20.97
CA GLU A 267 -13.81 18.26 -20.04
C GLU A 267 -12.47 18.04 -20.76
N ARG A 268 -11.51 18.94 -20.51
CA ARG A 268 -10.10 18.76 -20.89
C ARG A 268 -9.20 18.99 -19.70
N GLU A 269 -8.08 18.27 -19.67
CA GLU A 269 -7.01 18.45 -18.71
C GLU A 269 -5.98 19.43 -19.28
N ILE A 270 -5.65 20.46 -18.49
CA ILE A 270 -4.68 21.49 -18.87
C ILE A 270 -3.50 21.44 -17.90
N LEU A 271 -2.32 21.14 -18.41
CA LEU A 271 -1.09 21.23 -17.63
C LEU A 271 -0.76 22.70 -17.40
N ILE A 272 -0.62 23.09 -16.14
CA ILE A 272 -0.06 24.38 -15.76
C ILE A 272 1.46 24.23 -15.78
N ASP A 273 2.12 24.90 -16.73
CA ASP A 273 3.55 24.74 -17.01
C ASP A 273 4.45 25.50 -16.02
N ILE A 274 4.13 25.38 -14.74
CA ILE A 274 4.85 26.02 -13.64
C ILE A 274 5.14 24.92 -12.60
N PRO A 275 6.42 24.60 -12.35
CA PRO A 275 6.80 23.65 -11.31
C PRO A 275 6.32 24.10 -9.93
N LEU A 276 5.84 23.15 -9.13
CA LEU A 276 5.47 23.34 -7.73
C LEU A 276 6.60 22.87 -6.80
N THR A 277 6.73 23.53 -5.65
CA THR A 277 7.57 23.08 -4.54
C THR A 277 6.78 22.14 -3.61
N GLY A 278 7.48 21.40 -2.75
CA GLY A 278 6.83 20.58 -1.72
C GLY A 278 5.91 21.41 -0.82
N ASP A 279 6.36 22.57 -0.38
CA ASP A 279 5.59 23.50 0.46
C ASP A 279 4.33 24.06 -0.22
N SER A 280 4.21 23.94 -1.56
CA SER A 280 3.00 24.36 -2.29
C SER A 280 1.85 23.35 -2.18
N ILE A 281 2.15 22.11 -1.75
CA ILE A 281 1.18 21.01 -1.66
C ILE A 281 1.18 20.33 -0.29
N ALA A 282 2.13 20.66 0.59
CA ALA A 282 2.22 20.06 1.91
C ALA A 282 2.60 21.06 2.99
N PHE A 283 2.20 20.74 4.21
CA PHE A 283 2.43 21.54 5.42
C PHE A 283 2.63 20.62 6.62
N ALA A 284 3.35 21.07 7.64
CA ALA A 284 3.50 20.29 8.87
C ALA A 284 2.17 20.23 9.64
N ILE A 285 1.77 19.03 10.10
CA ILE A 285 0.63 18.85 11.01
C ILE A 285 1.15 18.82 12.45
N ASP A 286 2.16 17.99 12.70
CA ASP A 286 2.82 17.84 13.99
C ASP A 286 4.28 17.37 13.79
N SER A 287 4.99 17.01 14.87
CA SER A 287 6.39 16.56 14.79
C SER A 287 6.59 15.18 14.14
N PHE A 288 5.51 14.49 13.78
CA PHE A 288 5.53 13.11 13.28
C PHE A 288 4.79 12.94 11.94
N SER A 289 4.10 13.97 11.46
CA SER A 289 3.29 13.93 10.25
C SER A 289 3.24 15.27 9.49
N VAL A 290 3.16 15.16 8.17
CA VAL A 290 2.85 16.28 7.28
C VAL A 290 1.50 16.05 6.61
N GLY A 291 0.78 17.13 6.32
CA GLY A 291 -0.45 17.10 5.54
C GLY A 291 -0.14 17.32 4.07
N LEU A 292 -0.63 16.44 3.20
CA LEU A 292 -0.66 16.59 1.75
C LEU A 292 -2.05 17.05 1.33
N GLN A 293 -2.13 18.14 0.57
CA GLN A 293 -3.38 18.65 0.02
C GLN A 293 -3.11 19.42 -1.28
N PHE A 294 -3.89 19.12 -2.32
CA PHE A 294 -3.84 19.88 -3.57
C PHE A 294 -5.20 19.87 -4.28
N PRO A 295 -5.54 20.96 -5.01
CA PRO A 295 -6.73 20.98 -5.86
C PRO A 295 -6.48 20.25 -7.17
N ASP A 296 -7.58 19.81 -7.80
CA ASP A 296 -7.55 19.12 -9.09
C ASP A 296 -6.60 17.90 -9.07
N TYR A 297 -5.65 17.86 -10.00
CA TYR A 297 -4.72 16.77 -10.24
C TYR A 297 -3.29 17.27 -10.13
N LEU A 298 -2.42 16.38 -9.66
CA LEU A 298 -0.99 16.61 -9.57
C LEU A 298 -0.27 15.71 -10.56
N ARG A 299 0.49 16.30 -11.48
CA ARG A 299 1.45 15.55 -12.30
C ARG A 299 2.76 15.45 -11.53
N VAL A 300 3.26 14.24 -11.37
CA VAL A 300 4.55 13.96 -10.73
C VAL A 300 5.47 13.30 -11.74
N VAL A 301 6.67 13.86 -11.91
CA VAL A 301 7.72 13.33 -12.77
C VAL A 301 8.93 13.00 -11.90
N TYR A 302 9.44 11.78 -12.01
CA TYR A 302 10.71 11.40 -11.40
C TYR A 302 11.81 11.38 -12.47
N LYS A 303 12.75 12.32 -12.38
CA LYS A 303 13.72 12.61 -13.45
C LYS A 303 14.86 11.61 -13.54
N HIS A 304 15.17 10.91 -12.45
CA HIS A 304 16.35 10.05 -12.37
C HIS A 304 16.11 8.62 -12.87
N LYS A 305 14.92 8.31 -13.39
CA LYS A 305 14.61 6.98 -13.92
C LYS A 305 13.63 7.05 -15.07
N LEU A 306 13.90 6.22 -16.07
CA LEU A 306 13.12 6.13 -17.30
C LEU A 306 12.00 5.10 -17.15
N LEU A 307 10.97 5.27 -17.97
CA LEU A 307 9.89 4.28 -18.07
C LEU A 307 10.44 2.95 -18.62
N PRO A 308 10.09 1.81 -17.99
CA PRO A 308 10.50 0.50 -18.48
C PRO A 308 9.76 0.14 -19.77
N SER A 309 10.41 -0.61 -20.67
CA SER A 309 9.81 -1.02 -21.96
C SER A 309 8.44 -1.69 -21.82
N MET A 310 8.27 -2.56 -20.81
CA MET A 310 6.99 -3.22 -20.51
C MET A 310 5.84 -2.23 -20.23
N TYR A 311 6.14 -1.08 -19.62
CA TYR A 311 5.13 -0.03 -19.44
C TYR A 311 4.83 0.65 -20.78
N VAL A 312 5.87 1.01 -21.54
CA VAL A 312 5.72 1.71 -22.83
C VAL A 312 4.91 0.89 -23.83
N GLU A 313 5.18 -0.41 -23.95
CA GLU A 313 4.47 -1.33 -24.87
C GLU A 313 2.97 -1.42 -24.58
N GLY A 314 2.56 -1.24 -23.32
CA GLY A 314 1.16 -1.25 -22.90
C GLY A 314 0.40 0.07 -23.09
N HIS A 315 1.07 1.17 -23.47
CA HIS A 315 0.49 2.53 -23.43
C HIS A 315 0.73 3.33 -24.73
N ARG A 316 -0.36 3.68 -25.42
CA ARG A 316 -0.33 4.27 -26.78
C ARG A 316 0.36 5.66 -26.89
N ASN A 317 0.39 6.44 -25.82
CA ASN A 317 0.88 7.83 -25.83
C ASN A 317 2.18 8.02 -25.03
N VAL A 318 2.92 6.94 -24.82
CA VAL A 318 4.17 6.91 -24.05
C VAL A 318 5.30 6.47 -24.97
N LYS A 319 6.50 7.02 -24.80
CA LYS A 319 7.68 6.68 -25.61
C LYS A 319 8.83 6.20 -24.72
N ILE A 320 9.65 5.29 -25.27
CA ILE A 320 10.92 4.88 -24.65
C ILE A 320 11.79 6.14 -24.44
N GLY A 321 12.51 6.18 -23.32
CA GLY A 321 13.37 7.31 -22.96
C GLY A 321 12.66 8.44 -22.23
N GLN A 322 11.33 8.36 -22.03
CA GLN A 322 10.61 9.30 -21.16
C GLN A 322 10.85 8.96 -19.67
N PRO A 323 10.93 9.99 -18.80
CA PRO A 323 11.03 9.77 -17.36
C PRO A 323 9.74 9.18 -16.78
N ILE A 324 9.85 8.53 -15.63
CA ILE A 324 8.68 8.09 -14.86
C ILE A 324 7.75 9.28 -14.65
N THR A 325 6.49 9.13 -15.08
CA THR A 325 5.45 10.15 -14.94
C THR A 325 4.18 9.49 -14.42
N SER A 326 3.63 10.05 -13.35
CA SER A 326 2.38 9.63 -12.72
C SER A 326 1.47 10.83 -12.50
N ARG A 327 0.17 10.57 -12.29
CA ARG A 327 -0.77 11.56 -11.78
C ARG A 327 -1.34 11.11 -10.44
N LEU A 328 -1.48 12.07 -9.53
CA LEU A 328 -2.22 11.93 -8.28
C LEU A 328 -3.50 12.74 -8.38
N ILE A 329 -4.59 12.15 -7.88
CA ILE A 329 -5.91 12.76 -7.88
C ILE A 329 -6.43 12.68 -6.44
N MET A 330 -6.91 13.79 -5.88
CA MET A 330 -7.67 13.78 -4.63
C MET A 330 -9.16 13.88 -4.97
N PRO A 331 -9.96 12.81 -4.77
CA PRO A 331 -11.40 12.86 -5.06
C PRO A 331 -12.13 13.93 -4.24
N ASP A 332 -11.64 14.20 -3.03
CA ASP A 332 -12.09 15.31 -2.18
C ASP A 332 -10.90 16.19 -1.82
N SER A 333 -10.72 17.30 -2.54
CA SER A 333 -9.60 18.22 -2.33
C SER A 333 -9.69 19.02 -1.03
N ASN A 334 -10.81 18.93 -0.28
CA ASN A 334 -10.93 19.58 1.04
C ASN A 334 -10.29 18.73 2.15
N LYS A 335 -10.01 17.45 1.88
CA LYS A 335 -9.33 16.58 2.84
C LYS A 335 -7.84 16.79 2.84
N VAL A 336 -7.26 16.60 4.02
CA VAL A 336 -5.82 16.58 4.25
C VAL A 336 -5.38 15.13 4.41
N LEU A 337 -4.46 14.68 3.57
CA LEU A 337 -3.87 13.35 3.68
C LEU A 337 -2.64 13.43 4.60
N SER A 338 -2.69 12.82 5.78
CA SER A 338 -1.52 12.73 6.65
C SER A 338 -0.49 11.73 6.11
N VAL A 339 0.74 12.19 5.96
CA VAL A 339 1.91 11.41 5.52
C VAL A 339 2.93 11.34 6.66
N PHE A 340 3.45 10.14 6.93
CA PHE A 340 4.40 9.87 8.01
C PHE A 340 5.82 9.65 7.48
N ALA A 341 6.81 9.71 8.38
CA ALA A 341 8.24 9.62 8.05
C ALA A 341 8.66 8.37 7.24
N ASN A 342 7.95 7.26 7.43
CA ASN A 342 8.17 5.99 6.73
C ASN A 342 7.50 5.94 5.34
N GLY A 343 6.81 7.01 4.93
CA GLY A 343 6.04 7.11 3.69
C GLY A 343 4.61 6.56 3.78
N SER A 344 4.16 6.10 4.95
CA SER A 344 2.78 5.68 5.14
C SER A 344 1.85 6.87 5.12
N TYR A 345 0.64 6.63 4.62
CA TYR A 345 -0.47 7.56 4.61
C TYR A 345 -1.75 6.75 4.80
N PHE A 346 -2.76 7.31 5.45
CA PHE A 346 -4.01 6.60 5.72
C PHE A 346 -5.07 6.91 4.66
N PHE A 347 -6.00 5.97 4.42
CA PHE A 347 -7.13 6.01 3.49
C PHE A 347 -6.87 5.75 1.99
N GLY A 348 -7.20 4.52 1.55
CA GLY A 348 -7.12 4.07 0.15
C GLY A 348 -8.21 4.62 -0.80
N LYS A 349 -8.84 5.75 -0.47
CA LYS A 349 -9.80 6.47 -1.34
C LYS A 349 -9.53 7.97 -1.44
N ASP A 350 -8.67 8.53 -0.59
CA ASP A 350 -8.44 9.98 -0.53
C ASP A 350 -7.42 10.42 -1.60
N ILE A 351 -6.63 9.48 -2.12
CA ILE A 351 -5.76 9.70 -3.26
C ILE A 351 -5.87 8.53 -4.25
N LEU A 352 -6.00 8.85 -5.53
CA LEU A 352 -5.96 7.89 -6.63
C LEU A 352 -4.68 8.11 -7.43
N THR A 353 -4.01 7.01 -7.77
CA THR A 353 -2.86 7.04 -8.66
C THR A 353 -3.30 6.68 -10.08
N VAL A 354 -2.70 7.37 -11.06
CA VAL A 354 -2.92 7.12 -12.49
C VAL A 354 -1.57 7.07 -13.20
N ASP A 355 -1.54 6.49 -14.40
CA ASP A 355 -0.37 6.28 -15.25
C ASP A 355 0.63 5.32 -14.57
N TYR A 356 1.91 5.70 -14.46
CA TYR A 356 2.96 4.77 -14.06
C TYR A 356 2.71 4.16 -12.68
N TRP A 357 2.30 4.95 -11.68
CA TRP A 357 2.02 4.42 -10.34
C TRP A 357 0.79 3.51 -10.28
N ALA A 358 -0.23 3.70 -11.12
CA ALA A 358 -1.35 2.75 -11.20
C ALA A 358 -0.89 1.37 -11.72
N TRP A 359 0.13 1.36 -12.58
CA TRP A 359 0.74 0.15 -13.12
C TRP A 359 1.81 -0.45 -12.20
N SER A 360 2.61 0.36 -11.51
CA SER A 360 3.78 -0.07 -10.73
C SER A 360 3.48 -0.35 -9.26
N GLU A 361 2.52 0.32 -8.62
CA GLU A 361 2.22 0.15 -7.19
C GLU A 361 1.34 -1.10 -6.96
N LYS A 362 1.89 -2.26 -7.34
CA LYS A 362 1.29 -3.60 -7.27
C LYS A 362 2.13 -4.51 -6.38
N LEU A 363 1.59 -5.67 -5.95
CA LEU A 363 2.28 -6.54 -4.98
C LEU A 363 3.67 -7.01 -5.42
N SER A 364 3.94 -7.10 -6.73
CA SER A 364 5.29 -7.43 -7.25
C SER A 364 6.35 -6.37 -6.95
N ASN A 365 5.93 -5.12 -6.73
CA ASN A 365 6.76 -3.94 -6.56
C ASN A 365 6.59 -3.27 -5.19
N LEU A 366 5.77 -3.84 -4.30
CA LEU A 366 5.68 -3.31 -2.94
C LEU A 366 6.96 -3.61 -2.15
N LEU A 367 7.39 -2.60 -1.41
CA LEU A 367 8.43 -2.70 -0.40
C LEU A 367 7.78 -2.49 0.97
N PRO A 368 8.29 -3.16 2.03
CA PRO A 368 7.78 -2.92 3.37
C PRO A 368 8.11 -1.47 3.81
N LEU A 369 7.25 -0.85 4.61
CA LEU A 369 7.44 0.51 5.16
C LEU A 369 8.70 0.62 6.03
N ASP A 370 9.21 -0.49 6.51
CA ASP A 370 10.50 -0.61 7.21
C ASP A 370 11.70 -0.86 6.29
N TYR A 371 11.52 -0.82 4.97
CA TYR A 371 12.63 -0.79 4.02
C TYR A 371 13.43 0.51 4.16
N ARG A 372 14.77 0.38 4.32
CA ARG A 372 15.72 1.50 4.49
C ARG A 372 15.25 2.51 5.55
N ARG A 373 15.01 2.02 6.78
CA ARG A 373 14.74 2.89 7.94
C ARG A 373 15.86 3.89 8.17
#